data_AF-A0A8X6GH12-F1
#
_entry.id   AF-A0A8X6GH12-F1
#
_cell.length_a   1.000
_cell.length_b   1.000
_cell.length_c   1.000
_cell.angle_alpha   90.00
_cell.angle_beta   90.00
_cell.angle_gamma   90.00
#
_symmetry.space_group_name_H-M   'P 1'
#
loop_
_entity.id
_entity.type
_entity.pdbx_description
1 polymer ?
#
loop_
_entity_poly.entity_id
_entity_poly.type
_entity_poly.pdbx_seq_one_letter_code
_entity_poly.pdbx_strand_id
1 'polypeptide(L)'
;MKGETSNGKSKLFEILALVFGGYYHCIQSDNLKPGSSSANPTPDLVSTLCNCRIVTTEELEGKLNENRVKQITGNSCVTFRNMYESSQGGIPTAKLFTTTNNLPDCRATEAFQDRVVAIPFMSRFVNKAPLTTSEQVRLNRYGKDEYVVERSYIGCFLILLYHLKKYMDIKNGLLHYRDEPPSVVEYTKIYLFNTDVYTISLKHTWMCKKI
;
A
#
# COMPACT_ATOMS: atom_id res chain seq x y z
N MET A 1 -3.86 -0.24 2.75
CA MET A 1 -4.41 0.98 3.39
C MET A 1 -5.90 0.77 3.59
N LYS A 2 -6.35 0.73 4.85
CA LYS A 2 -7.77 0.51 5.19
C LYS A 2 -8.38 1.79 5.75
N GLY A 3 -9.61 2.09 5.35
CA GLY A 3 -10.47 3.00 6.08
C GLY A 3 -11.83 3.12 5.42
N GLU A 4 -12.75 3.86 6.02
CA GLU A 4 -14.12 3.97 5.53
C GLU A 4 -14.25 4.81 4.24
N THR A 5 -15.47 4.86 3.70
CA THR A 5 -15.83 5.75 2.60
C THR A 5 -15.62 7.22 2.98
N SER A 6 -15.19 8.04 2.02
CA SER A 6 -14.89 9.47 2.22
C SER A 6 -13.73 9.76 3.17
N ASN A 7 -12.66 8.96 3.12
CA ASN A 7 -11.46 9.17 3.93
C ASN A 7 -10.22 9.70 3.16
N GLY A 8 -10.39 10.03 1.87
CA GLY A 8 -9.33 10.61 1.04
C GLY A 8 -8.33 9.61 0.45
N LYS A 9 -8.52 8.30 0.62
CA LYS A 9 -7.65 7.25 0.04
C LYS A 9 -7.44 7.41 -1.47
N SER A 10 -8.52 7.43 -2.25
CA SER A 10 -8.43 7.55 -3.72
C SER A 10 -7.89 8.91 -4.14
N LYS A 11 -8.23 9.99 -3.44
CA LYS A 11 -7.65 11.33 -3.69
C LYS A 11 -6.15 11.39 -3.46
N LEU A 12 -5.61 10.65 -2.49
CA LEU A 12 -4.17 10.52 -2.31
C LEU A 12 -3.51 9.82 -3.51
N PHE A 13 -4.12 8.78 -4.06
CA PHE A 13 -3.61 8.11 -5.26
C PHE A 13 -3.66 9.01 -6.50
N GLU A 14 -4.73 9.79 -6.68
CA GLU A 14 -4.81 10.81 -7.74
C GLU A 14 -3.69 11.85 -7.59
N ILE A 15 -3.41 12.32 -6.37
CA ILE A 15 -2.30 13.24 -6.10
C ILE A 15 -0.96 12.59 -6.44
N LEU A 16 -0.71 11.34 -6.02
CA LEU A 16 0.52 10.62 -6.33
C LEU A 16 0.68 10.38 -7.83
N ALA A 17 -0.41 10.12 -8.55
CA ALA A 17 -0.38 9.98 -10.00
C ALA A 17 0.10 11.27 -10.68
N LEU A 18 -0.39 12.44 -10.25
CA LEU A 18 0.08 13.72 -10.78
C LEU A 18 1.54 14.00 -10.42
N VAL A 19 1.98 13.66 -9.21
CA VAL A 19 3.35 13.90 -8.75
C VAL A 19 4.37 13.01 -9.47
N PHE A 20 4.05 11.74 -9.69
CA PHE A 20 4.99 10.77 -10.27
C PHE A 20 4.83 10.61 -11.80
N GLY A 21 3.72 11.06 -12.39
CA GLY A 21 3.49 11.04 -13.83
C GLY A 21 3.72 9.65 -14.42
N GLY A 22 4.60 9.54 -15.41
CA GLY A 22 4.95 8.27 -16.07
C GLY A 22 5.60 7.21 -15.17
N TYR A 23 5.97 7.55 -13.93
CA TYR A 23 6.46 6.60 -12.93
C TYR A 23 5.36 6.07 -11.98
N TYR A 24 4.10 6.44 -12.23
CA TYR A 24 2.94 5.92 -11.52
C TYR A 24 2.15 4.96 -12.41
N HIS A 25 1.69 3.85 -11.85
CA HIS A 25 0.78 2.95 -12.55
C HIS A 25 -0.24 2.31 -11.60
N CYS A 26 -1.46 2.06 -12.09
CA CYS A 26 -2.49 1.35 -11.36
C CYS A 26 -2.71 -0.03 -11.99
N ILE A 27 -2.62 -1.09 -11.19
CA ILE A 27 -2.83 -2.48 -11.62
C ILE A 27 -4.14 -3.03 -11.07
N GLN A 28 -4.73 -3.97 -11.81
CA GLN A 28 -5.92 -4.69 -11.35
C GLN A 28 -5.64 -5.54 -10.11
N SER A 29 -6.57 -5.59 -9.15
CA SER A 29 -6.41 -6.30 -7.88
C SER A 29 -6.24 -7.81 -8.03
N ASP A 30 -6.77 -8.39 -9.11
CA ASP A 30 -6.56 -9.79 -9.47
C ASP A 30 -5.09 -10.13 -9.72
N ASN A 31 -4.25 -9.12 -9.95
CA ASN A 31 -2.80 -9.29 -9.97
C ASN A 31 -2.18 -9.62 -8.61
N LEU A 32 -2.95 -9.71 -7.53
CA LEU A 32 -2.46 -10.10 -6.21
C LEU A 32 -3.23 -11.27 -5.61
N LYS A 33 -4.26 -11.77 -6.30
CA LYS A 33 -5.13 -12.86 -5.83
C LYS A 33 -4.64 -14.24 -6.29
N PRO A 34 -4.99 -15.32 -5.57
CA PRO A 34 -4.81 -16.70 -6.03
C PRO A 34 -5.63 -16.99 -7.29
N GLY A 35 -5.17 -17.90 -8.14
CA GLY A 35 -5.94 -18.39 -9.30
C GLY A 35 -5.82 -17.55 -10.58
N SER A 36 -5.20 -16.36 -10.55
CA SER A 36 -4.70 -15.71 -11.76
C SER A 36 -3.62 -16.61 -12.37
N SER A 37 -3.81 -17.03 -13.61
CA SER A 37 -3.03 -18.06 -14.30
C SER A 37 -1.51 -17.90 -14.17
N SER A 38 -0.88 -19.01 -13.77
CA SER A 38 0.56 -19.32 -13.74
C SER A 38 1.41 -18.73 -12.61
N ALA A 39 2.32 -19.56 -12.10
CA ALA A 39 3.30 -19.27 -11.05
C ALA A 39 4.32 -18.16 -11.41
N ASN A 40 4.14 -17.50 -12.55
CA ASN A 40 4.95 -16.41 -13.05
C ASN A 40 4.11 -15.13 -13.09
N PRO A 41 4.61 -14.01 -12.54
CA PRO A 41 3.94 -12.73 -12.73
C PRO A 41 3.76 -12.43 -14.21
N THR A 42 2.59 -11.90 -14.58
CA THR A 42 2.29 -11.49 -15.95
C THR A 42 3.41 -10.56 -16.45
N PRO A 43 3.96 -10.76 -17.65
CA PRO A 43 5.10 -9.96 -18.11
C PRO A 43 4.90 -8.45 -18.02
N ASP A 44 3.69 -8.00 -18.33
CA ASP A 44 3.25 -6.61 -18.22
C ASP A 44 3.33 -6.06 -16.78
N LEU A 45 2.99 -6.88 -15.79
CA LEU A 45 3.11 -6.53 -14.37
C LEU A 45 4.58 -6.36 -13.97
N VAL A 46 5.47 -7.26 -14.39
CA VAL A 46 6.90 -7.17 -14.04
C VAL A 46 7.54 -5.96 -14.72
N SER A 47 7.24 -5.74 -15.99
CA SER A 47 7.68 -4.55 -16.74
C SER A 47 7.24 -3.26 -16.01
N THR A 48 5.97 -3.20 -15.59
CA THR A 48 5.44 -2.09 -14.79
C THR A 48 6.23 -1.90 -13.50
N LEU A 49 6.48 -2.97 -12.76
CA LEU A 49 7.21 -2.93 -11.48
C LEU A 49 8.69 -2.52 -11.63
N CYS A 50 9.29 -2.77 -12.78
CA CYS A 50 10.68 -2.37 -13.08
C CYS A 50 10.76 -0.90 -13.51
N ASN A 51 9.77 -0.42 -14.26
CA ASN A 51 9.78 0.92 -14.87
C ASN A 51 9.09 2.00 -14.03
N CYS A 52 8.21 1.63 -13.09
CA CYS A 52 7.50 2.56 -12.22
C CYS A 52 8.13 2.68 -10.83
N ARG A 53 7.79 3.75 -10.11
CA ARG A 53 8.19 3.97 -8.71
C ARG A 53 7.03 3.80 -7.74
N ILE A 54 5.82 4.11 -8.18
CA ILE A 54 4.59 3.92 -7.42
C ILE A 54 3.67 3.03 -8.25
N VAL A 55 3.30 1.90 -7.68
CA VAL A 55 2.25 1.04 -8.24
C VAL A 55 1.12 0.98 -7.24
N THR A 56 -0.11 1.21 -7.70
CA THR A 56 -1.30 1.16 -6.86
C THR A 56 -2.25 0.06 -7.32
N THR A 57 -3.08 -0.40 -6.40
CA THR A 57 -4.23 -1.24 -6.72
C THR A 57 -5.37 -0.92 -5.78
N GLU A 58 -6.58 -0.83 -6.31
CA GLU A 58 -7.77 -0.48 -5.54
C GLU A 58 -8.64 -1.71 -5.31
N GLU A 59 -9.42 -1.67 -4.23
CA GLU A 59 -10.43 -2.69 -3.91
C GLU A 59 -9.88 -4.11 -3.76
N LEU A 60 -8.69 -4.22 -3.16
CA LEU A 60 -8.12 -5.52 -2.87
C LEU A 60 -8.85 -6.19 -1.70
N GLU A 61 -9.63 -7.22 -2.00
CA GLU A 61 -10.34 -8.04 -1.03
C GLU A 61 -10.10 -9.54 -1.24
N GLY A 62 -10.49 -10.32 -0.24
CA GLY A 62 -10.31 -11.77 -0.23
C GLY A 62 -8.86 -12.17 0.07
N LYS A 63 -8.46 -13.33 -0.45
CA LYS A 63 -7.16 -13.94 -0.13
C LYS A 63 -6.04 -13.38 -1.01
N LEU A 64 -4.88 -13.15 -0.42
CA LEU A 64 -3.64 -12.78 -1.11
C LEU A 64 -2.84 -14.00 -1.57
N ASN A 65 -2.17 -13.85 -2.72
CA ASN A 65 -1.11 -14.74 -3.16
C ASN A 65 0.24 -14.28 -2.58
N GLU A 66 0.61 -14.81 -1.41
CA GLU A 66 1.86 -14.43 -0.72
C GLU A 66 3.12 -14.66 -1.56
N ASN A 67 3.16 -15.72 -2.37
CA ASN A 67 4.33 -16.00 -3.22
C ASN A 67 4.53 -14.89 -4.25
N ARG A 68 3.42 -14.43 -4.83
CA ARG A 68 3.44 -13.33 -5.80
C ARG A 68 3.83 -12.02 -5.13
N VAL A 69 3.32 -11.73 -3.93
CA VAL A 69 3.76 -10.56 -3.16
C VAL A 69 5.25 -10.63 -2.85
N LYS A 70 5.78 -11.80 -2.46
CA LYS A 70 7.22 -12.01 -2.20
C LYS A 70 8.08 -11.78 -3.44
N GLN A 71 7.62 -12.21 -4.61
CA GLN A 71 8.31 -11.99 -5.88
C GLN A 71 8.33 -10.49 -6.26
N ILE A 72 7.19 -9.80 -6.12
CA ILE A 72 7.03 -8.39 -6.50
C ILE A 72 7.80 -7.44 -5.56
N THR A 73 7.82 -7.76 -4.26
CA THR A 73 8.48 -6.95 -3.22
C THR A 73 9.91 -7.41 -2.92
N GLY A 74 10.37 -8.46 -3.58
CA GLY A 74 11.71 -8.99 -3.39
C GLY A 74 12.77 -8.16 -4.11
N ASN A 75 13.99 -8.18 -3.58
CA ASN A 75 15.15 -7.52 -4.20
C ASN A 75 15.89 -8.43 -5.20
N SER A 76 15.23 -9.48 -5.69
CA SER A 76 15.82 -10.44 -6.63
C SER A 76 15.44 -10.08 -8.07
N CYS A 77 16.33 -10.39 -9.01
CA CYS A 77 16.03 -10.26 -10.43
C CYS A 77 14.84 -11.17 -10.81
N VAL A 78 13.82 -10.57 -11.42
CA VAL A 78 12.67 -11.26 -11.98
C VAL A 78 12.81 -11.27 -13.50
N THR A 79 12.69 -12.45 -14.10
CA THR A 79 12.68 -12.58 -15.56
C THR A 79 11.25 -12.49 -16.06
N PHE A 80 11.02 -11.70 -17.10
CA PHE A 80 9.73 -11.54 -17.76
C PHE A 80 9.90 -11.53 -19.28
N ARG A 81 8.82 -11.82 -20.00
CA ARG A 81 8.82 -11.81 -21.47
C ARG A 81 7.52 -11.23 -21.98
N ASN A 82 7.55 -9.97 -22.43
CA ASN A 82 6.38 -9.38 -23.06
C ASN A 82 6.00 -10.17 -24.33
N MET A 83 4.74 -10.09 -24.72
CA MET A 83 4.31 -10.72 -25.97
C MET A 83 5.14 -10.17 -27.13
N TYR A 84 5.64 -11.07 -27.98
CA TYR A 84 6.48 -10.76 -29.15
C TYR A 84 7.86 -10.17 -28.85
N GLU A 85 8.29 -10.11 -27.58
CA GLU A 85 9.63 -9.65 -27.20
C GLU A 85 10.54 -10.80 -26.71
N SER A 86 11.84 -10.54 -26.67
CA SER A 86 12.81 -11.39 -25.98
C SER A 86 12.62 -11.31 -24.46
N SER A 87 13.05 -12.36 -23.75
CA SER A 87 13.02 -12.35 -22.28
C SER A 87 13.93 -11.24 -21.73
N GLN A 88 13.40 -10.42 -20.85
CA GLN A 88 14.11 -9.37 -20.14
C GLN A 88 14.19 -9.72 -18.65
N GLY A 89 15.26 -9.31 -17.99
CA GLY A 89 15.41 -9.39 -16.55
C GLY A 89 15.34 -8.00 -15.93
N GLY A 90 14.72 -7.88 -14.77
CA GLY A 90 14.67 -6.63 -14.03
C GLY A 90 14.48 -6.86 -12.54
N ILE A 91 15.00 -5.93 -11.73
CA ILE A 91 14.72 -5.90 -10.30
C ILE A 91 13.54 -4.94 -10.10
N PRO A 92 12.44 -5.36 -9.44
CA PRO A 92 11.34 -4.47 -9.11
C PRO A 92 11.84 -3.23 -8.35
N THR A 93 11.48 -2.04 -8.82
CA THR A 93 11.84 -0.77 -8.15
C THR A 93 10.64 0.00 -7.61
N ALA A 94 9.43 -0.47 -7.93
CA ALA A 94 8.19 0.14 -7.49
C ALA A 94 7.83 -0.21 -6.04
N LYS A 95 7.27 0.77 -5.32
CA LYS A 95 6.53 0.52 -4.08
C LYS A 95 5.06 0.27 -4.42
N LEU A 96 4.54 -0.88 -4.01
CA LEU A 96 3.15 -1.26 -4.19
C LEU A 96 2.28 -0.74 -3.04
N PHE A 97 1.23 0.01 -3.36
CA PHE A 97 0.21 0.46 -2.42
C PHE A 97 -1.13 -0.15 -2.78
N THR A 98 -1.92 -0.47 -1.76
CA THR A 98 -3.28 -0.98 -1.97
C THR A 98 -4.27 -0.27 -1.10
N THR A 99 -5.42 0.12 -1.67
CA THR A 99 -6.59 0.54 -0.89
C THR A 99 -7.54 -0.63 -0.75
N THR A 100 -8.15 -0.73 0.43
CA THR A 100 -9.16 -1.75 0.68
C THR A 100 -10.16 -1.30 1.74
N ASN A 101 -11.38 -1.83 1.61
CA ASN A 101 -12.41 -1.73 2.64
C ASN A 101 -12.19 -2.80 3.72
N ASN A 102 -11.74 -3.99 3.33
CA ASN A 102 -11.47 -5.13 4.18
C ASN A 102 -10.04 -5.62 3.96
N LEU A 103 -9.22 -5.59 5.01
CA LEU A 103 -7.85 -6.09 4.90
C LEU A 103 -7.85 -7.52 4.37
N PRO A 104 -7.03 -7.83 3.35
CA PRO A 104 -7.11 -9.12 2.69
C PRO A 104 -6.56 -10.24 3.58
N ASP A 105 -7.05 -11.45 3.38
CA ASP A 105 -6.60 -12.63 4.11
C ASP A 105 -5.24 -13.09 3.59
N CYS A 106 -4.35 -13.47 4.52
CA CYS A 106 -3.07 -14.10 4.23
C CYS A 106 -2.85 -15.27 5.21
N ARG A 107 -1.77 -16.01 5.05
CA ARG A 107 -1.27 -16.98 6.04
C ARG A 107 -0.31 -16.33 7.03
N ALA A 108 0.10 -15.07 6.78
CA ALA A 108 1.02 -14.30 7.62
C ALA A 108 2.33 -15.05 7.91
N THR A 109 2.92 -15.72 6.92
CA THR A 109 4.24 -16.34 7.07
C THR A 109 5.29 -15.31 7.48
N GLU A 110 6.31 -15.64 8.28
CA GLU A 110 7.34 -14.67 8.72
C GLU A 110 7.92 -13.87 7.56
N ALA A 111 8.30 -14.56 6.46
CA ALA A 111 8.79 -13.90 5.26
C ALA A 111 7.75 -12.96 4.60
N PHE A 112 6.46 -13.16 4.80
CA PHE A 112 5.42 -12.24 4.31
C PHE A 112 5.23 -11.04 5.24
N GLN A 113 5.39 -11.21 6.56
CA GLN A 113 5.18 -10.16 7.55
C GLN A 113 6.10 -8.95 7.30
N ASP A 114 7.37 -9.18 6.97
CA ASP A 114 8.35 -8.12 6.67
C ASP A 114 8.05 -7.30 5.40
N ARG A 115 7.08 -7.74 4.59
CA ARG A 115 6.74 -7.12 3.29
C ARG A 115 5.45 -6.31 3.33
N VAL A 116 4.69 -6.37 4.42
CA VAL A 116 3.36 -5.75 4.50
C VAL A 116 3.30 -4.73 5.62
N VAL A 117 2.83 -3.54 5.25
CA VAL A 117 2.52 -2.45 6.20
C VAL A 117 1.05 -2.10 6.05
N ALA A 118 0.29 -2.25 7.14
CA ALA A 118 -1.10 -1.84 7.19
C ALA A 118 -1.17 -0.39 7.68
N ILE A 119 -1.74 0.49 6.85
CA ILE A 119 -1.90 1.91 7.18
C ILE A 119 -3.39 2.18 7.49
N PRO A 120 -3.73 2.63 8.72
CA PRO A 120 -5.08 3.02 9.08
C PRO A 120 -5.38 4.44 8.61
N PHE A 121 -6.31 4.60 7.66
CA PHE A 121 -6.82 5.90 7.23
C PHE A 121 -8.01 6.32 8.09
N MET A 122 -7.70 7.07 9.16
CA MET A 122 -8.67 7.49 10.18
C MET A 122 -9.41 8.80 9.84
N SER A 123 -8.88 9.58 8.88
CA SER A 123 -9.48 10.84 8.44
C SER A 123 -10.86 10.63 7.82
N ARG A 124 -11.80 11.55 8.06
CA ARG A 124 -13.11 11.58 7.42
C ARG A 124 -13.39 12.95 6.82
N PHE A 125 -13.73 12.98 5.55
CA PHE A 125 -14.10 14.18 4.82
C PHE A 125 -15.63 14.32 4.82
N VAL A 126 -16.12 15.37 5.47
CA VAL A 126 -17.55 15.59 5.76
C VAL A 126 -18.01 16.95 5.25
N ASN A 127 -19.31 17.07 4.95
CA ASN A 127 -19.88 18.34 4.47
C ASN A 127 -19.92 19.41 5.58
N LYS A 128 -20.07 19.00 6.84
CA LYS A 128 -20.12 19.88 8.02
C LYS A 128 -18.94 19.54 8.94
N ALA A 129 -17.76 20.04 8.58
CA ALA A 129 -16.57 19.87 9.40
C ALA A 129 -16.51 20.90 10.55
N PRO A 130 -15.81 20.61 11.65
CA PRO A 130 -15.51 21.62 12.66
C PRO A 130 -14.84 22.85 12.05
N LEU A 131 -15.16 24.05 12.55
CA LEU A 131 -14.67 25.31 11.97
C LEU A 131 -13.17 25.54 12.23
N THR A 132 -12.65 25.05 13.36
CA THR A 132 -11.26 25.27 13.76
C THR A 132 -10.39 24.07 13.40
N THR A 133 -9.17 24.34 12.93
CA THR A 133 -8.20 23.31 12.55
C THR A 133 -7.88 22.37 13.72
N SER A 134 -7.76 22.89 14.95
CA SER A 134 -7.51 22.09 16.15
C SER A 134 -8.60 21.04 16.40
N GLU A 135 -9.86 21.41 16.21
CA GLU A 135 -10.99 20.48 16.34
C GLU A 135 -11.03 19.47 15.19
N GLN A 136 -10.72 19.90 13.96
CA GLN A 136 -10.64 19.01 12.81
C GLN A 136 -9.59 17.90 13.03
N VAL A 137 -8.38 18.27 13.49
CA VAL A 137 -7.31 17.32 13.80
C VAL A 137 -7.69 16.41 14.96
N ARG A 138 -8.26 16.96 16.05
CA ARG A 138 -8.68 16.17 17.21
C ARG A 138 -9.74 15.12 16.85
N LEU A 139 -10.69 15.48 15.99
CA LEU A 139 -11.80 14.62 15.59
C LEU A 139 -11.52 13.81 14.31
N ASN A 140 -10.37 14.02 13.66
CA ASN A 140 -10.05 13.51 12.33
C ASN A 140 -11.15 13.81 11.29
N ARG A 141 -11.79 14.99 11.38
CA ARG A 141 -12.89 15.40 10.50
C ARG A 141 -12.53 16.64 9.72
N TYR A 142 -12.49 16.52 8.41
CA TYR A 142 -12.06 17.56 7.49
C TYR A 142 -13.18 17.95 6.54
N GLY A 143 -13.19 19.20 6.07
CA GLY A 143 -14.14 19.65 5.05
C GLY A 143 -13.86 19.00 3.70
N LYS A 144 -14.91 18.72 2.92
CA LYS A 144 -14.72 18.34 1.51
C LYS A 144 -14.32 19.57 0.69
N ASP A 145 -13.35 19.39 -0.19
CA ASP A 145 -12.97 20.37 -1.22
C ASP A 145 -12.98 19.64 -2.57
N GLU A 146 -13.63 20.25 -3.56
CA GLU A 146 -13.77 19.74 -4.92
C GLU A 146 -12.43 19.72 -5.65
N TYR A 147 -11.55 20.71 -5.37
CA TYR A 147 -10.28 20.91 -6.07
C TYR A 147 -9.07 20.49 -5.24
N VAL A 148 -9.28 19.57 -4.29
CA VAL A 148 -8.23 19.15 -3.35
C VAL A 148 -7.02 18.58 -4.07
N VAL A 149 -7.20 17.91 -5.21
CA VAL A 149 -6.11 17.25 -5.94
C VAL A 149 -5.25 18.28 -6.67
N GLU A 150 -5.88 19.14 -7.46
CA GLU A 150 -5.26 20.19 -8.28
C GLU A 150 -4.50 21.20 -7.41
N ARG A 151 -5.04 21.51 -6.23
CA ARG A 151 -4.41 22.45 -5.28
C ARG A 151 -3.29 21.81 -4.47
N SER A 152 -3.33 20.49 -4.24
CA SER A 152 -2.43 19.84 -3.28
C SER A 152 -1.25 19.11 -3.92
N TYR A 153 -1.28 18.74 -5.21
CA TYR A 153 -0.22 17.90 -5.77
C TYR A 153 1.17 18.57 -5.74
N ILE A 154 1.24 19.89 -6.00
CA ILE A 154 2.49 20.66 -5.87
C ILE A 154 2.99 20.62 -4.41
N GLY A 155 2.08 20.83 -3.45
CA GLY A 155 2.42 20.75 -2.03
C GLY A 155 2.92 19.36 -1.64
N CYS A 156 2.29 18.29 -2.15
CA CYS A 156 2.72 16.92 -1.94
C CYS A 156 4.13 16.68 -2.50
N PHE A 157 4.41 17.15 -3.72
CA PHE A 157 5.74 17.09 -4.32
C PHE A 157 6.79 17.82 -3.47
N LEU A 158 6.48 19.03 -3.00
CA LEU A 158 7.39 19.80 -2.14
C LEU A 158 7.67 19.10 -0.80
N ILE A 159 6.66 18.47 -0.19
CA ILE A 159 6.82 17.68 1.03
C ILE A 159 7.74 16.47 0.77
N LEU A 160 7.52 15.73 -0.33
CA LEU A 160 8.37 14.60 -0.70
C LEU A 160 9.81 15.04 -0.95
N LEU A 161 10.02 16.14 -1.67
CA LEU A 161 11.34 16.69 -1.96
C LEU A 161 12.05 17.14 -0.67
N TYR A 162 11.34 17.82 0.22
CA TYR A 162 11.87 18.21 1.53
C TYR A 162 12.29 16.99 2.35
N HIS A 163 11.45 15.95 2.38
CA HIS A 163 11.78 14.69 3.05
C HIS A 163 13.00 14.03 2.43
N LEU A 164 13.07 13.95 1.09
CA LEU A 164 14.22 13.38 0.40
C LEU A 164 15.51 14.11 0.80
N LYS A 165 15.53 15.45 0.71
CA LYS A 165 16.71 16.26 1.05
C LYS A 165 17.10 16.13 2.53
N LYS A 166 16.13 16.01 3.42
CA LYS A 166 16.38 15.93 4.87
C LYS A 166 16.94 14.56 5.30
N TYR A 167 16.52 13.49 4.63
CA TYR A 167 16.79 12.12 5.07
C TYR A 167 17.71 11.33 4.11
N MET A 168 18.04 11.85 2.93
CA MET A 168 19.03 11.26 2.05
C MET A 168 20.43 11.72 2.47
N ASP A 169 21.33 10.78 2.75
CA ASP A 169 22.75 11.07 2.83
C ASP A 169 23.30 11.27 1.41
N ILE A 170 23.70 12.50 1.12
CA ILE A 170 24.17 12.93 -0.20
C ILE A 170 25.54 12.30 -0.52
N LYS A 171 26.32 11.86 0.48
CA LYS A 171 27.69 11.36 0.26
C LYS A 171 27.73 9.94 -0.28
N ASN A 172 26.78 9.10 0.12
CA ASN A 172 26.70 7.69 -0.23
C ASN A 172 25.35 7.33 -0.90
N GLY A 173 24.42 8.29 -1.02
CA GLY A 173 23.15 8.15 -1.72
C GLY A 173 22.10 7.34 -0.96
N LEU A 174 22.34 7.01 0.32
CA LEU A 174 21.47 6.15 1.11
C LEU A 174 20.38 6.98 1.81
N LEU A 175 19.14 6.47 1.79
CA LEU A 175 18.03 7.07 2.51
C LEU A 175 18.04 6.59 3.97
N HIS A 176 18.20 7.50 4.93
CA HIS A 176 17.97 7.22 6.34
C HIS A 176 16.47 7.20 6.61
N TYR A 177 15.89 6.02 6.64
CA TYR A 177 14.48 5.85 6.98
C TYR A 177 14.20 6.36 8.39
N ARG A 178 13.08 7.05 8.55
CA ARG A 178 12.52 7.31 9.87
C ARG A 178 11.89 6.04 10.41
N ASP A 179 11.87 5.91 11.72
CA ASP A 179 11.07 4.89 12.39
C ASP A 179 9.61 5.02 11.98
N GLU A 180 8.97 3.87 11.80
CA GLU A 180 7.55 3.82 11.46
C GLU A 180 6.70 4.42 12.58
N PRO A 181 5.66 5.20 12.25
CA PRO A 181 4.78 5.75 13.28
C PRO A 181 4.17 4.64 14.15
N PRO A 182 4.10 4.81 15.49
CA PRO A 182 3.58 3.78 16.39
C PRO A 182 2.20 3.26 16.01
N SER A 183 1.31 4.14 15.52
CA SER A 183 -0.03 3.78 15.07
C SER A 183 -0.03 2.84 13.86
N VAL A 184 0.95 2.95 12.97
CA VAL A 184 1.12 2.07 11.81
C VAL A 184 1.69 0.72 12.24
N VAL A 185 2.68 0.72 13.13
CA VAL A 185 3.28 -0.49 13.69
C VAL A 185 2.24 -1.31 14.44
N GLU A 186 1.49 -0.67 15.33
CA GLU A 186 0.43 -1.31 16.11
C GLU A 186 -0.67 -1.87 15.21
N TYR A 187 -1.14 -1.08 14.25
CA TYR A 187 -2.19 -1.53 13.32
C TYR A 187 -1.75 -2.69 12.43
N THR A 188 -0.49 -2.69 11.98
CA THR A 188 0.10 -3.80 11.21
C THR A 188 0.19 -5.07 12.05
N LYS A 189 0.63 -4.97 13.31
CA LYS A 189 0.65 -6.11 14.24
C LYS A 189 -0.74 -6.68 14.48
N ILE A 190 -1.74 -5.83 14.71
CA ILE A 190 -3.14 -6.25 14.90
C ILE A 190 -3.66 -6.97 13.65
N TYR A 191 -3.36 -6.45 12.46
CA TYR A 191 -3.74 -7.10 11.21
C TYR A 191 -3.11 -8.51 11.10
N LEU A 192 -1.79 -8.61 11.21
CA LEU A 192 -1.08 -9.89 11.08
C LEU A 192 -1.53 -10.91 12.12
N PHE A 193 -1.73 -10.49 13.37
CA PHE A 193 -2.24 -11.34 14.45
C PHE A 193 -3.64 -11.90 14.16
N ASN A 194 -4.54 -11.09 13.59
CA ASN A 194 -5.90 -11.54 13.28
C ASN A 194 -5.97 -12.49 12.08
N THR A 195 -4.93 -12.50 11.26
CA THR A 195 -4.87 -13.28 10.03
C THR A 195 -4.05 -14.57 10.19
N ASP A 196 -3.26 -14.68 11.27
CA ASP A 196 -2.53 -15.89 11.62
C ASP A 196 -3.49 -17.06 11.93
N VAL A 197 -3.31 -18.16 11.19
CA VAL A 197 -4.11 -19.38 11.26
C VAL A 197 -4.09 -19.98 12.66
N TYR A 198 -2.95 -19.96 13.36
CA TYR A 198 -2.84 -20.50 14.73
C TYR A 198 -3.68 -19.69 15.71
N THR A 199 -3.65 -18.37 15.57
CA THR A 199 -4.43 -17.45 16.40
C THR A 199 -5.94 -17.59 16.13
N ILE A 200 -6.35 -17.77 14.88
CA ILE A 200 -7.75 -18.03 14.51
C ILE A 200 -8.24 -19.34 15.14
N SER A 201 -7.45 -20.42 15.08
CA SER A 201 -7.79 -21.72 15.69
C SER A 201 -7.90 -21.64 17.21
N LEU A 202 -7.04 -20.87 17.88
CA LEU A 202 -7.11 -20.64 19.33
C LEU A 202 -8.38 -19.88 19.73
N LYS A 203 -8.75 -18.81 18.99
CA LYS A 203 -10.01 -18.08 19.21
C LYS A 203 -11.24 -18.99 19.04
N HIS A 204 -11.24 -19.83 18.01
CA HIS A 204 -12.33 -20.76 17.75
C HIS A 204 -12.46 -21.82 18.86
N THR A 205 -11.34 -22.34 19.35
CA THR A 205 -11.31 -23.34 20.43
C THR A 205 -11.73 -22.74 21.78
N TRP A 206 -11.37 -21.48 22.03
CA TRP A 206 -11.84 -20.74 23.22
C TRP A 206 -13.33 -20.43 23.19
N MET A 207 -13.90 -20.07 22.03
CA MET A 207 -15.34 -19.85 21.89
C MET A 207 -16.15 -21.14 22.03
N CYS A 208 -15.66 -22.26 21.49
CA CYS A 208 -16.32 -23.57 21.64
C CYS A 208 -16.26 -24.15 23.07
N LYS A 209 -15.32 -23.70 23.91
CA LYS A 209 -15.23 -24.10 25.34
C LYS A 209 -16.08 -23.25 26.29
N LYS A 210 -16.76 -22.21 25.77
CA LYS A 210 -17.59 -21.27 26.54
C LYS A 210 -19.10 -21.49 26.36
N ILE A 211 -19.49 -22.57 25.68
CA ILE A 211 -20.86 -23.09 25.55
C ILE A 211 -20.92 -24.39 26.34
#